data_AF-A0AAN8V0E5-F1
#
_entry.id   AF-A0AAN8V0E5-F1
#
_cell.length_a   1.000
_cell.length_b   1.000
_cell.length_c   1.000
_cell.angle_alpha   90.00
_cell.angle_beta   90.00
_cell.angle_gamma   90.00
#
_symmetry.space_group_name_H-M   'P 1'
#
loop_
_entity.id
_entity.type
_entity.pdbx_description
1 polymer ?
#
loop_
_entity_poly.entity_id
_entity_poly.type
_entity_poly.pdbx_seq_one_letter_code
_entity_poly.pdbx_strand_id
1 'polypeptide(L)'
;MATLGSSQLRVGRASVTEVPAIKPARRFSIPSRVGFRVQASESQQEPDLSVCVNGLKMPNPFVIGSGPPGTNYTVMKRAFDEGWGAVIAKTVSLDASQVINVTPRYARLRAGVNGSAKGQIIGWENIELISDRPLETMLKEFKQLSGVS
;
A
#
# COMPACT_ATOMS: atom_id res chain seq x y z
N MET A 1 35.38 27.37 -26.25
CA MET A 1 35.10 28.71 -26.79
C MET A 1 34.39 28.54 -28.13
N ALA A 2 33.06 28.53 -28.11
CA ALA A 2 32.22 28.72 -29.29
C ALA A 2 30.91 29.36 -28.84
N THR A 3 30.45 30.32 -29.64
CA THR A 3 29.72 31.52 -29.24
C THR A 3 28.21 31.38 -29.44
N LEU A 4 27.45 32.17 -28.67
CA LEU A 4 25.99 32.33 -28.69
C LEU A 4 25.43 32.76 -30.07
N GLY A 5 24.23 32.29 -30.38
CA GLY A 5 23.39 32.80 -31.47
C GLY A 5 21.91 32.77 -31.08
N SER A 6 21.40 33.90 -30.61
CA SER A 6 19.99 34.17 -30.33
C SER A 6 19.25 34.54 -31.61
N SER A 7 18.15 33.85 -31.93
CA SER A 7 17.26 34.22 -33.04
C SER A 7 15.79 34.13 -32.64
N GLN A 8 15.07 35.18 -33.06
CA GLN A 8 13.81 35.72 -32.55
C GLN A 8 12.57 34.88 -32.92
N LEU A 9 11.59 34.87 -32.01
CA LEU A 9 10.24 34.35 -32.23
C LEU A 9 9.48 35.22 -33.24
N ARG A 10 9.08 34.65 -34.38
CA ARG A 10 8.07 35.22 -35.28
C ARG A 10 6.71 34.57 -34.98
N VAL A 11 5.77 35.38 -34.52
CA VAL A 11 4.35 35.03 -34.38
C VAL A 11 3.73 35.00 -35.79
N GLY A 12 3.37 33.80 -36.25
CA GLY A 12 2.69 33.55 -37.51
C GLY A 12 1.22 33.22 -37.30
N ARG A 13 0.36 33.98 -37.97
CA ARG A 13 -1.12 34.02 -37.96
C ARG A 13 -1.74 32.66 -38.34
N ALA A 14 -2.72 32.20 -37.56
CA ALA A 14 -3.44 30.95 -37.77
C ALA A 14 -4.36 31.00 -39.01
N SER A 15 -4.25 30.00 -39.89
CA SER A 15 -5.24 29.66 -40.92
C SER A 15 -6.01 28.42 -40.47
N VAL A 16 -7.32 28.55 -40.31
CA VAL A 16 -8.22 27.45 -39.93
C VAL A 16 -8.39 26.52 -41.14
N THR A 17 -7.98 25.26 -41.01
CA THR A 17 -8.30 24.18 -41.95
C THR A 17 -9.53 23.43 -41.44
N GLU A 18 -10.57 23.35 -42.26
CA GLU A 18 -11.78 22.57 -41.98
C GLU A 18 -11.49 21.06 -41.95
N VAL A 19 -12.07 20.36 -40.97
CA VAL A 19 -11.97 18.91 -40.77
C VAL A 19 -13.21 18.23 -41.36
N PRO A 20 -13.09 17.21 -42.22
CA PRO A 20 -14.24 16.57 -42.85
C PRO A 20 -15.05 15.70 -41.86
N ALA A 21 -16.37 15.72 -42.01
CA ALA A 21 -17.32 15.05 -41.13
C ALA A 21 -17.20 13.50 -41.14
N ILE A 22 -17.12 12.91 -39.95
CA ILE A 22 -17.09 11.46 -39.72
C ILE A 22 -18.53 10.91 -39.79
N LYS A 23 -18.76 9.90 -40.65
CA LYS A 23 -20.05 9.19 -40.75
C LYS A 23 -20.32 8.38 -39.46
N PRO A 24 -21.58 8.32 -38.97
CA PRO A 24 -21.88 7.62 -37.72
C PRO A 24 -21.70 6.10 -37.87
N ALA A 25 -20.97 5.50 -36.92
CA ALA A 25 -20.78 4.06 -36.81
C ALA A 25 -22.12 3.36 -36.51
N ARG A 26 -22.32 2.17 -37.10
CA ARG A 26 -23.50 1.31 -36.87
C ARG A 26 -23.62 0.96 -35.38
N ARG A 27 -24.79 1.23 -34.78
CA ARG A 27 -25.13 0.81 -33.41
C ARG A 27 -25.23 -0.72 -33.35
N PHE A 28 -24.30 -1.35 -32.65
CA PHE A 28 -24.48 -2.72 -32.17
C PHE A 28 -25.30 -2.67 -30.87
N SER A 29 -26.45 -3.34 -30.85
CA SER A 29 -27.28 -3.49 -29.64
C SER A 29 -26.58 -4.43 -28.66
N ILE A 30 -26.07 -3.89 -27.56
CA ILE A 30 -25.57 -4.69 -26.43
C ILE A 30 -26.79 -5.19 -25.65
N PRO A 31 -26.97 -6.50 -25.41
CA PRO A 31 -28.05 -7.00 -24.58
C PRO A 31 -27.95 -6.38 -23.18
N SER A 32 -29.09 -5.97 -22.61
CA SER A 32 -29.15 -5.36 -21.29
C SER A 32 -28.48 -6.26 -20.26
N ARG A 33 -27.39 -5.77 -19.64
CA ARG A 33 -26.83 -6.39 -18.44
C ARG A 33 -27.96 -6.46 -17.40
N VAL A 34 -28.30 -7.67 -16.97
CA VAL A 34 -29.16 -7.87 -15.80
C VAL A 34 -28.42 -7.24 -14.62
N GLY A 35 -28.86 -6.04 -14.24
CA GLY A 35 -28.27 -5.32 -13.12
C GLY A 35 -28.72 -5.98 -11.83
N PHE A 36 -27.78 -6.59 -11.10
CA PHE A 36 -28.01 -6.95 -9.71
C PHE A 36 -28.05 -5.65 -8.90
N ARG A 37 -29.26 -5.22 -8.50
CA ARG A 37 -29.44 -4.06 -7.62
C ARG A 37 -29.26 -4.54 -6.18
N VAL A 38 -28.12 -4.22 -5.58
CA VAL A 38 -27.92 -4.35 -4.14
C VAL A 38 -28.85 -3.34 -3.47
N GLN A 39 -29.96 -3.79 -2.88
CA GLN A 39 -30.71 -2.98 -1.93
C GLN A 39 -29.98 -3.05 -0.59
N ALA A 40 -29.29 -1.97 -0.23
CA ALA A 40 -28.87 -1.77 1.15
C ALA A 40 -30.13 -1.49 1.97
N SER A 41 -30.45 -2.35 2.95
CA SER A 41 -31.48 -2.05 3.93
C SER A 41 -30.93 -0.99 4.88
N GLU A 42 -31.51 0.21 4.88
CA GLU A 42 -31.11 1.35 5.73
C GLU A 42 -31.41 1.17 7.23
N SER A 43 -31.38 -0.05 7.78
CA SER A 43 -31.85 -0.31 9.14
C SER A 43 -31.03 -1.32 9.95
N GLN A 44 -29.88 -1.77 9.45
CA GLN A 44 -28.98 -2.63 10.24
C GLN A 44 -27.85 -1.75 10.79
N GLN A 45 -27.84 -1.56 12.11
CA GLN A 45 -26.69 -0.97 12.80
C GLN A 45 -25.44 -1.75 12.41
N GLU A 46 -24.35 -1.04 12.08
CA GLU A 46 -23.10 -1.68 11.69
C GLU A 46 -22.66 -2.69 12.77
N PRO A 47 -22.14 -3.87 12.39
CA PRO A 47 -21.66 -4.83 13.36
C PRO A 47 -20.56 -4.23 14.22
N ASP A 48 -20.69 -4.36 15.55
CA ASP A 48 -19.60 -4.04 16.47
C ASP A 48 -18.49 -5.09 16.31
N LEU A 49 -17.31 -4.64 15.86
CA LEU A 49 -16.13 -5.48 15.68
C LEU A 49 -15.18 -5.42 16.88
N SER A 50 -15.50 -4.65 17.93
CA SER A 50 -14.59 -4.48 19.06
C SER A 50 -14.33 -5.81 19.79
N VAL A 51 -13.09 -5.97 20.26
CA VAL A 51 -12.66 -7.18 20.96
C VAL A 51 -11.87 -6.87 22.22
N CYS A 52 -11.96 -7.75 23.21
CA CYS A 52 -11.15 -7.72 24.42
C CYS A 52 -10.40 -9.04 24.55
N VAL A 53 -9.07 -9.01 24.45
CA VAL A 53 -8.22 -10.20 24.55
C VAL A 53 -7.21 -9.98 25.67
N ASN A 54 -7.26 -10.80 26.72
CA ASN A 54 -6.39 -10.68 27.90
C ASN A 54 -6.37 -9.27 28.51
N GLY A 55 -7.50 -8.55 28.48
CA GLY A 55 -7.62 -7.17 28.97
C GLY A 55 -7.22 -6.09 27.97
N LEU A 56 -6.63 -6.44 26.82
CA LEU A 56 -6.39 -5.51 25.72
C LEU A 56 -7.68 -5.29 24.92
N LYS A 57 -8.17 -4.05 24.95
CA LYS A 57 -9.33 -3.61 24.15
C LYS A 57 -8.85 -3.10 22.81
N MET A 58 -9.43 -3.61 21.72
CA MET A 58 -9.14 -3.17 20.36
C MET A 58 -10.46 -2.82 19.64
N PRO A 59 -10.48 -1.81 18.77
CA PRO A 59 -11.69 -1.40 18.04
C PRO A 59 -12.14 -2.44 17.00
N ASN A 60 -11.24 -3.34 16.60
CA ASN A 60 -11.49 -4.44 15.68
C ASN A 60 -10.42 -5.54 15.88
N PRO A 61 -10.61 -6.77 15.37
CA PRO A 61 -9.65 -7.87 15.55
C PRO A 61 -8.51 -7.87 14.52
N PHE A 62 -8.38 -6.84 13.67
CA PHE A 62 -7.38 -6.82 12.62
C PHE A 62 -6.06 -6.26 13.15
N VAL A 63 -5.03 -7.10 13.15
CA VAL A 63 -3.73 -6.80 13.76
C VAL A 63 -2.61 -6.96 12.73
N ILE A 64 -1.73 -5.97 12.65
CA ILE A 64 -0.50 -6.08 11.85
C ILE A 64 0.46 -7.05 12.52
N GLY A 65 0.87 -8.08 11.78
CA GLY A 65 1.89 -9.04 12.23
C GLY A 65 3.29 -8.43 12.35
N SER A 66 4.13 -9.02 13.21
CA SER A 66 5.54 -8.63 13.34
C SER A 66 6.27 -8.87 12.02
N GLY A 67 6.92 -7.84 11.48
CA GLY A 67 7.55 -7.90 10.17
C GLY A 67 7.90 -6.51 9.62
N PRO A 68 8.12 -6.38 8.30
CA PRO A 68 8.41 -5.07 7.69
C PRO A 68 7.42 -3.94 8.08
N PRO A 69 6.10 -4.18 8.22
CA PRO A 69 5.16 -3.16 8.68
C PRO A 69 5.32 -2.70 10.16
N GLY A 70 6.07 -3.42 10.98
CA GLY A 70 6.33 -3.09 12.39
C GLY A 70 7.72 -2.49 12.66
N THR A 71 8.42 -1.99 11.63
CA THR A 71 9.86 -1.68 11.70
C THR A 71 10.20 -0.31 12.33
N ASN A 72 9.29 0.66 12.25
CA ASN A 72 9.50 2.01 12.81
C ASN A 72 8.19 2.74 13.09
N TYR A 73 8.30 3.83 13.86
CA TYR A 73 7.18 4.70 14.21
C TYR A 73 6.30 5.08 13.04
N THR A 74 6.88 5.56 11.93
CA THR A 74 6.12 6.08 10.79
C THR A 74 5.17 5.04 10.21
N VAL A 75 5.65 3.80 10.02
CA VAL A 75 4.84 2.72 9.46
C VAL A 75 3.78 2.25 10.47
N MET A 76 4.16 2.11 11.74
CA MET A 76 3.22 1.70 12.80
C MET A 76 2.12 2.75 13.02
N LYS A 77 2.48 4.05 13.07
CA LYS A 77 1.54 5.17 13.20
C LYS A 77 0.55 5.20 12.05
N ARG A 78 1.04 4.99 10.83
CA ARG A 78 0.20 4.92 9.63
C ARG A 78 -0.81 3.77 9.70
N ALA A 79 -0.43 2.62 10.23
CA ALA A 79 -1.39 1.52 10.42
C ALA A 79 -2.51 1.92 11.39
N PHE A 80 -2.19 2.60 12.50
CA PHE A 80 -3.24 3.13 13.38
C PHE A 80 -4.12 4.17 12.68
N ASP A 81 -3.54 5.08 11.89
CA ASP A 81 -4.29 6.07 11.10
C ASP A 81 -5.19 5.45 10.04
N GLU A 82 -4.84 4.27 9.53
CA GLU A 82 -5.64 3.48 8.59
C GLU A 82 -6.70 2.60 9.30
N GLY A 83 -6.80 2.66 10.64
CA GLY A 83 -7.83 1.99 11.41
C GLY A 83 -7.51 0.55 11.84
N TRP A 84 -6.25 0.12 11.76
CA TRP A 84 -5.83 -1.17 12.28
C TRP A 84 -6.04 -1.25 13.80
N GLY A 85 -6.58 -2.36 14.29
CA GLY A 85 -6.91 -2.55 15.70
C GLY A 85 -5.67 -2.63 16.61
N ALA A 86 -4.56 -3.19 16.10
CA ALA A 86 -3.27 -3.17 16.77
C ALA A 86 -2.11 -3.41 15.79
N VAL A 87 -0.89 -3.17 16.27
CA VAL A 87 0.36 -3.46 15.54
C VAL A 87 1.32 -4.22 16.43
N ILE A 88 1.85 -5.33 15.92
CA ILE A 88 2.95 -6.06 16.57
C ILE A 88 4.26 -5.51 15.99
N ALA A 89 5.09 -4.92 16.84
CA ALA A 89 6.40 -4.42 16.43
C ALA A 89 7.29 -5.53 15.87
N LYS A 90 8.22 -5.17 14.99
CA LYS A 90 9.30 -6.06 14.55
C LYS A 90 10.05 -6.57 15.79
N THR A 91 10.37 -7.86 15.83
CA THR A 91 11.17 -8.45 16.91
C THR A 91 12.44 -7.64 17.16
N VAL A 92 12.69 -7.27 18.43
CA VAL A 92 13.84 -6.44 18.86
C VAL A 92 14.86 -7.28 19.62
N SER A 93 16.12 -6.86 19.62
CA SER A 93 17.20 -7.42 20.45
C SER A 93 17.77 -6.38 21.41
N LEU A 94 18.45 -6.86 22.47
CA LEU A 94 19.24 -6.00 23.37
C LEU A 94 20.49 -5.46 22.67
N ASP A 95 21.11 -6.27 21.81
CA ASP A 95 22.23 -5.87 20.95
C ASP A 95 21.82 -6.04 19.48
N ALA A 96 21.53 -4.93 18.82
CA ALA A 96 21.17 -4.90 17.41
C ALA A 96 22.38 -4.98 16.47
N SER A 97 23.59 -4.72 16.98
CA SER A 97 24.81 -4.70 16.16
C SER A 97 25.19 -6.08 15.60
N GLN A 98 24.72 -7.15 16.24
CA GLN A 98 24.90 -8.54 15.79
C GLN A 98 23.95 -8.93 14.66
N VAL A 99 22.94 -8.09 14.35
CA VAL A 99 21.91 -8.40 13.36
C VAL A 99 22.30 -7.77 12.03
N ILE A 100 22.73 -8.59 11.08
CA ILE A 100 23.16 -8.15 9.75
C ILE A 100 22.23 -8.76 8.70
N ASN A 101 21.30 -7.94 8.19
CA ASN A 101 20.44 -8.34 7.09
C ASN A 101 21.20 -8.39 5.76
N VAL A 102 20.93 -9.41 4.95
CA VAL A 102 21.47 -9.53 3.58
C VAL A 102 20.50 -9.00 2.53
N THR A 103 20.97 -8.82 1.30
CA THR A 103 20.14 -8.39 0.16
C THR A 103 20.55 -9.16 -1.11
N PRO A 104 19.61 -9.70 -1.90
CA PRO A 104 18.16 -9.64 -1.74
C PRO A 104 17.64 -10.56 -0.62
N ARG A 105 16.56 -10.16 0.06
CA ARG A 105 15.96 -10.94 1.18
C ARG A 105 14.46 -11.17 1.10
N TYR A 106 13.81 -10.60 0.09
CA TYR A 106 12.38 -10.79 -0.18
C TYR A 106 12.19 -11.31 -1.59
N ALA A 107 11.36 -12.33 -1.73
CA ALA A 107 10.97 -12.89 -3.02
C ALA A 107 9.46 -13.03 -3.12
N ARG A 108 8.94 -12.99 -4.34
CA ARG A 108 7.53 -13.24 -4.64
C ARG A 108 7.36 -14.72 -4.96
N LEU A 109 6.43 -15.37 -4.28
CA LEU A 109 5.98 -16.70 -4.65
C LEU A 109 4.91 -16.58 -5.74
N ARG A 110 5.08 -17.33 -6.83
CA ARG A 110 4.20 -17.29 -8.00
C ARG A 110 3.55 -18.64 -8.27
N ALA A 111 2.30 -18.64 -8.69
CA ALA A 111 1.59 -19.83 -9.11
C ALA A 111 2.09 -20.39 -10.45
N GLY A 112 1.94 -21.70 -10.66
CA GLY A 112 2.31 -22.42 -11.89
C GLY A 112 3.64 -23.18 -11.81
N VAL A 113 4.00 -23.86 -12.89
CA VAL A 113 5.21 -24.71 -12.95
C VAL A 113 6.46 -23.86 -12.67
N ASN A 114 7.26 -24.27 -11.68
CA ASN A 114 8.53 -23.67 -11.28
C ASN A 114 8.47 -22.15 -11.01
N GLY A 115 7.35 -21.63 -10.49
CA GLY A 115 7.26 -20.21 -10.12
C GLY A 115 7.37 -19.24 -11.30
N SER A 116 6.87 -19.66 -12.47
CA SER A 116 6.87 -18.86 -13.72
C SER A 116 6.69 -17.36 -13.47
N ALA A 117 7.54 -16.53 -14.08
CA ALA A 117 7.51 -15.07 -13.91
C ALA A 117 6.18 -14.44 -14.35
N LYS A 118 5.41 -15.12 -15.21
CA LYS A 118 4.07 -14.70 -15.67
C LYS A 118 2.94 -15.17 -14.73
N GLY A 119 3.24 -16.03 -13.77
CA GLY A 119 2.29 -16.53 -12.78
C GLY A 119 1.82 -15.44 -11.83
N GLN A 120 0.57 -15.57 -11.36
CA GLN A 120 0.02 -14.69 -10.33
C GLN A 120 0.82 -14.81 -9.03
N ILE A 121 0.98 -13.68 -8.33
CA ILE A 121 1.64 -13.65 -7.01
C ILE A 121 0.66 -14.23 -6.00
N ILE A 122 1.08 -15.28 -5.29
CA ILE A 122 0.26 -15.98 -4.29
C ILE A 122 0.85 -15.87 -2.88
N GLY A 123 2.04 -15.28 -2.75
CA GLY A 123 2.69 -15.12 -1.46
C GLY A 123 4.05 -14.44 -1.59
N TRP A 124 4.73 -14.39 -0.45
CA TRP A 124 6.06 -13.83 -0.30
C TRP A 124 6.91 -14.76 0.53
N GLU A 125 8.20 -14.82 0.19
CA GLU A 125 9.21 -15.53 0.97
C GLU A 125 10.22 -14.51 1.50
N ASN A 126 10.76 -14.80 2.68
CA ASN A 126 11.61 -13.87 3.41
C ASN A 126 12.76 -14.60 4.13
N ILE A 127 13.96 -14.03 4.05
CA ILE A 127 15.13 -14.39 4.89
C ILE A 127 15.62 -13.20 5.74
N GLU A 128 14.81 -12.16 5.91
CA GLU A 128 15.07 -11.07 6.87
C GLU A 128 15.10 -11.59 8.31
N LEU A 129 16.03 -11.04 9.08
CA LEU A 129 16.21 -11.31 10.50
C LEU A 129 15.27 -10.44 11.35
N ILE A 130 15.56 -10.32 12.64
CA ILE A 130 14.93 -9.38 13.57
C ILE A 130 15.34 -7.93 13.24
N SER A 131 14.89 -6.95 14.02
CA SER A 131 15.28 -5.55 13.83
C SER A 131 16.80 -5.37 14.02
N ASP A 132 17.42 -4.63 13.11
CA ASP A 132 18.79 -4.14 13.19
C ASP A 132 18.87 -2.73 13.82
N ARG A 133 17.75 -2.25 14.38
CA ARG A 133 17.65 -0.94 15.02
C ARG A 133 17.96 -1.05 16.52
N PRO A 134 18.68 -0.07 17.10
CA PRO A 134 18.93 -0.04 18.54
C PRO A 134 17.64 -0.06 19.36
N LEU A 135 17.63 -0.83 20.46
CA LEU A 135 16.47 -1.00 21.32
C LEU A 135 15.94 0.33 21.85
N GLU A 136 16.83 1.23 22.25
CA GLU A 136 16.49 2.55 22.78
C GLU A 136 15.70 3.38 21.76
N THR A 137 15.97 3.19 20.46
CA THR A 137 15.21 3.84 19.40
C THR A 137 13.79 3.28 19.33
N MET A 138 13.66 1.95 19.32
CA MET A 138 12.35 1.28 19.30
C MET A 138 11.50 1.65 20.53
N LEU A 139 12.10 1.66 21.73
CA LEU A 139 11.41 2.04 22.97
C LEU A 139 10.92 3.50 22.95
N LYS A 140 11.71 4.43 22.40
CA LYS A 140 11.28 5.83 22.22
C LYS A 140 10.07 5.92 21.30
N GLU A 141 10.07 5.16 20.20
CA GLU A 141 8.97 5.13 19.24
C GLU A 141 7.70 4.48 19.82
N PHE A 142 7.82 3.40 20.58
CA PHE A 142 6.68 2.79 21.28
C PHE A 142 6.04 3.77 22.25
N LYS A 143 6.85 4.55 22.99
CA LYS A 143 6.33 5.60 23.87
C LYS A 143 5.60 6.69 23.09
N GLN A 144 6.09 7.08 21.92
CA GLN A 144 5.40 8.06 21.06
C GLN A 144 4.05 7.54 20.57
N LEU A 145 3.94 6.25 20.24
CA LEU A 145 2.68 5.61 19.82
C LEU A 145 1.65 5.52 20.96
N SER A 146 2.09 5.32 22.20
CA SER A 146 1.18 5.24 23.36
C SER A 146 0.42 6.53 23.67
N GLY A 147 0.84 7.68 23.11
CA GLY A 147 0.12 8.95 23.21
C GLY A 147 -0.93 9.18 22.11
N VAL A 148 -1.17 8.19 21.25
CA VAL A 148 -2.06 8.28 20.07
C VAL A 148 -3.44 7.65 20.35
N SER A 149 -3.66 7.06 21.53
CA SER A 149 -4.94 6.44 21.92
C SER A 149 -5.96 7.43 22.47
#